data_AF-A0A958C5B2-F1
#
_entry.id   AF-A0A958C5B2-F1
#
_cell.length_a   1.000
_cell.length_b   1.000
_cell.length_c   1.000
_cell.angle_alpha   90.00
_cell.angle_beta   90.00
_cell.angle_gamma   90.00
#
_symmetry.space_group_name_H-M   'P 1'
#
loop_
_entity.id
_entity.type
_entity.pdbx_description
1 polymer ?
#
loop_
_entity_poly.entity_id
_entity_poly.type
_entity_poly.pdbx_seq_one_letter_code
_entity_poly.pdbx_strand_id
1 'polypeptide(L)'
;SEPGKGSTFHVFVPLAEGEAPQPAAPTILPVLWLVSSAQMTPPDVVEFCRKRKLSVVRLQPEADLCPLLEEGAPAAVAWDMDDGGIHRWSMMRRLYNHPLLSQTPFLLYQRLTRGGTAAGLTSLAVKSASSDSLWKALEPAVPRGAHSSVLIVDDDPQARAMVRAAVSEGMPDLVIHEAVDGNAALAMLGVQRPDLVILDLMMPGIDGFQVLDHMRAHDETRSIPVVILSSRQLTMDDVRRLERHATVTVHSKDMLSEEELIASLHQALFGSDTLPAETSALAKQAIAYIHENYARRLSRWEIADAVGASEDYLSRIFHRELGITPWDYLNRYRMIRARELLRLTDDPVGSVARQVGFSDAAYFSRVFRNVCGASPSQYRATLAG
;
A
#
# COMPACT_ATOMS: atom_id res chain seq x y z
N SER A 1 -2.34 53.61 -20.50
CA SER A 1 -1.89 53.02 -21.77
C SER A 1 -1.18 54.06 -22.61
N GLU A 2 -0.03 53.71 -23.21
CA GLU A 2 0.59 54.48 -24.30
C GLU A 2 0.22 53.80 -25.64
N PRO A 3 -0.08 54.56 -26.72
CA PRO A 3 -0.33 53.99 -28.03
C PRO A 3 0.89 53.19 -28.54
N GLY A 4 0.68 51.92 -28.93
CA GLY A 4 1.71 51.05 -29.52
C GLY A 4 2.46 50.12 -28.57
N LYS A 5 2.24 50.19 -27.25
CA LYS A 5 2.92 49.34 -26.26
C LYS A 5 2.01 48.35 -25.49
N GLY A 6 0.77 48.20 -25.95
CA GLY A 6 -0.24 47.39 -25.26
C GLY A 6 -0.95 48.13 -24.12
N SER A 7 -2.07 47.58 -23.67
CA SER A 7 -2.91 48.17 -22.61
C SER A 7 -3.08 47.19 -21.46
N THR A 8 -2.80 47.64 -20.24
CA THR A 8 -3.12 46.93 -19.00
C THR A 8 -4.40 47.49 -18.43
N PHE A 9 -5.38 46.63 -18.16
CA PHE A 9 -6.63 46.99 -17.50
C PHE A 9 -6.59 46.51 -16.04
N HIS A 10 -6.91 47.41 -15.11
CA HIS A 10 -7.08 47.07 -13.70
C HIS A 10 -8.59 46.99 -13.41
N VAL A 11 -9.03 45.89 -12.82
CA VAL A 11 -10.39 45.76 -12.27
C VAL A 11 -10.25 45.76 -10.76
N PHE A 12 -10.94 46.69 -10.09
CA PHE A 12 -11.03 46.73 -8.64
C PHE A 12 -12.33 46.06 -8.22
N VAL A 13 -12.23 44.95 -7.50
CA VAL A 13 -13.36 44.25 -6.89
C VAL A 13 -13.38 44.61 -5.40
N PRO A 14 -14.47 45.17 -4.85
CA PRO A 14 -14.58 45.41 -3.43
C PRO A 14 -14.65 44.07 -2.69
N LEU A 15 -13.68 43.80 -1.81
CA LEU A 15 -13.70 42.66 -0.89
C LEU A 15 -14.64 42.99 0.28
N ALA A 16 -15.52 42.07 0.65
CA ALA A 16 -16.26 42.16 1.90
C ALA A 16 -15.25 42.16 3.07
N GLU A 17 -15.44 43.05 4.05
CA GLU A 17 -14.64 43.11 5.27
C GLU A 17 -14.87 41.84 6.11
N GLY A 18 -14.18 40.77 5.76
CA GLY A 18 -13.90 39.63 6.63
C GLY A 18 -12.53 39.81 7.27
N GLU A 19 -12.33 39.25 8.46
CA GLU A 19 -11.07 39.24 9.20
C GLU A 19 -9.86 39.13 8.27
N ALA A 20 -8.89 40.03 8.45
CA ALA A 20 -7.61 39.96 7.76
C ALA A 20 -7.08 38.52 7.88
N PRO A 21 -6.71 37.86 6.75
CA PRO A 21 -6.16 36.52 6.84
C PRO A 21 -4.95 36.60 7.77
N GLN A 22 -5.03 35.91 8.90
CA GLN A 22 -3.87 35.66 9.75
C GLN A 22 -2.75 35.16 8.82
N PRO A 23 -1.52 35.68 8.92
CA PRO A 23 -0.43 35.18 8.10
C PRO A 23 -0.37 33.67 8.31
N ALA A 24 -0.71 32.91 7.27
CA ALA A 24 -0.60 31.48 7.29
C ALA A 24 0.82 31.15 7.75
N ALA A 25 0.93 30.27 8.74
CA ALA A 25 2.23 29.74 9.15
C ALA A 25 3.02 29.37 7.89
N PRO A 26 4.32 29.70 7.81
CA PRO A 26 5.10 29.48 6.59
C PRO A 26 4.90 28.04 6.13
N THR A 27 4.21 27.87 5.00
CA THR A 27 3.94 26.54 4.47
C THR A 27 5.28 26.03 3.95
N ILE A 28 5.93 25.17 4.74
CA ILE A 28 7.18 24.53 4.35
C ILE A 28 6.82 23.62 3.17
N LEU A 29 7.08 24.09 1.95
CA LEU A 29 6.84 23.29 0.76
C LEU A 29 7.83 22.12 0.76
N PRO A 30 7.40 20.90 0.39
CA PRO A 30 8.32 19.78 0.31
C PRO A 30 9.42 20.09 -0.71
N VAL A 31 10.67 19.86 -0.33
CA VAL A 31 11.84 20.22 -1.12
C VAL A 31 12.33 19.01 -1.92
N LEU A 32 12.34 19.11 -3.24
CA LEU A 32 13.00 18.14 -4.13
C LEU A 32 14.45 18.57 -4.33
N TRP A 33 15.40 17.71 -3.97
CA TRP A 33 16.80 17.89 -4.34
C TRP A 33 17.05 17.30 -5.71
N LEU A 34 17.41 18.13 -6.69
CA LEU A 34 17.82 17.69 -8.01
C LEU A 34 19.35 17.72 -8.13
N VAL A 35 19.98 16.55 -8.07
CA VAL A 35 21.40 16.42 -8.37
C VAL A 35 21.58 16.35 -9.88
N SER A 36 22.23 17.36 -10.46
CA SER A 36 22.49 17.43 -11.90
C SER A 36 23.72 18.27 -12.17
N SER A 37 24.53 17.81 -13.14
CA SER A 37 25.65 18.57 -13.70
C SER A 37 25.19 19.72 -14.61
N ALA A 38 23.90 19.78 -14.98
CA ALA A 38 23.36 20.80 -15.88
C ALA A 38 23.25 22.18 -15.21
N GLN A 39 23.53 23.24 -15.99
CA GLN A 39 23.47 24.63 -15.51
C GLN A 39 22.05 25.16 -15.29
N MET A 40 21.02 24.49 -15.82
CA MET A 40 19.62 24.88 -15.67
C MET A 40 18.78 23.67 -15.23
N THR A 41 17.78 23.90 -14.39
CA THR A 41 16.77 22.88 -14.06
C THR A 41 15.99 22.53 -15.33
N PRO A 42 15.84 21.24 -15.68
CA PRO A 42 15.09 20.83 -16.85
C PRO A 42 13.65 21.39 -16.85
N PRO A 43 13.12 21.91 -17.97
CA PRO A 43 11.81 22.57 -18.02
C PRO A 43 10.64 21.68 -17.59
N ASP A 44 10.76 20.39 -17.82
CA ASP A 44 9.81 19.35 -17.40
C ASP A 44 9.78 19.16 -15.88
N VAL A 45 10.94 19.25 -15.21
CA VAL A 45 11.04 19.23 -13.75
C VAL A 45 10.49 20.53 -13.16
N VAL A 46 10.77 21.68 -13.78
CA VAL A 46 10.24 22.99 -13.34
C VAL A 46 8.71 23.00 -13.42
N GLU A 47 8.14 22.55 -14.54
CA GLU A 47 6.68 22.49 -14.73
C GLU A 47 6.02 21.49 -13.76
N PHE A 48 6.70 20.37 -13.49
CA PHE A 48 6.27 19.38 -12.52
C PHE A 48 6.24 19.96 -11.10
N CYS A 49 7.32 20.59 -10.63
CA CYS A 49 7.39 21.21 -9.30
C CYS A 49 6.33 22.31 -9.15
N ARG A 50 6.13 23.12 -10.19
CA ARG A 50 5.11 24.17 -10.24
C ARG A 50 3.68 23.62 -10.07
N LYS A 51 3.34 22.56 -10.81
CA LYS A 51 2.00 21.92 -10.71
C LYS A 51 1.74 21.30 -9.33
N ARG A 52 2.79 20.84 -8.64
CA ARG A 52 2.69 20.08 -7.39
C ARG A 52 3.05 20.89 -6.15
N LYS A 53 3.29 22.20 -6.28
CA LYS A 53 3.71 23.09 -5.19
C LYS A 53 4.96 22.57 -4.47
N LEU A 54 5.92 22.02 -5.20
CA LEU A 54 7.22 21.58 -4.66
C LEU A 54 8.26 22.67 -4.86
N SER A 55 9.14 22.87 -3.88
CA SER A 55 10.36 23.66 -4.06
C SER A 55 11.46 22.77 -4.62
N VAL A 56 12.24 23.25 -5.59
CA VAL A 56 13.38 22.50 -6.13
C VAL A 56 14.69 23.16 -5.73
N VAL A 57 15.58 22.37 -5.10
CA VAL A 57 16.94 22.78 -4.77
C VAL A 57 17.87 21.96 -5.65
N ARG A 58 18.69 22.65 -6.45
CA ARG A 58 19.61 21.99 -7.36
C ARG A 58 20.97 21.81 -6.71
N LEU A 59 21.51 20.60 -6.80
CA LEU A 59 22.80 20.21 -6.26
C LEU A 59 23.76 19.84 -7.38
N GLN A 60 25.01 20.28 -7.25
CA GLN A 60 26.10 19.72 -8.03
C GLN A 60 26.53 18.37 -7.42
N PRO A 61 27.02 17.40 -8.21
CA PRO A 61 27.48 16.10 -7.69
C PRO A 61 28.60 16.20 -6.62
N GLU A 62 29.31 17.32 -6.59
CA GLU A 62 30.39 17.60 -5.63
C GLU A 62 29.95 18.50 -4.47
N ALA A 63 28.68 18.89 -4.40
CA ALA A 63 28.18 19.82 -3.39
C ALA A 63 28.38 19.26 -1.95
N ASP A 64 28.63 20.17 -1.02
CA ASP A 64 28.62 19.83 0.40
C ASP A 64 27.18 19.78 0.92
N LEU A 65 26.81 18.66 1.55
CA LEU A 65 25.44 18.36 1.98
C LEU A 65 25.12 18.96 3.35
N CYS A 66 26.13 19.17 4.20
CA CYS A 66 25.95 19.67 5.56
C CYS A 66 25.19 21.01 5.64
N PRO A 67 25.58 22.08 4.92
CA PRO A 67 24.87 23.36 5.00
C PRO A 67 23.44 23.28 4.45
N LEU A 68 23.19 22.40 3.48
CA LEU A 68 21.87 22.23 2.87
C LEU A 68 20.89 21.49 3.79
N LEU A 69 21.41 20.58 4.62
CA LEU A 69 20.61 19.88 5.62
C LEU A 69 20.22 20.79 6.79
N GLU A 70 21.02 21.82 7.09
CA GLU A 70 20.67 22.86 8.07
C GLU A 70 19.50 23.74 7.57
N GLU A 71 19.36 23.91 6.25
CA GLU A 71 18.24 24.62 5.62
C GLU A 71 16.95 23.78 5.52
N GLY A 72 17.06 22.45 5.63
CA GLY A 72 15.95 21.51 5.69
C GLY A 72 16.19 20.22 4.91
N ALA A 73 15.69 19.10 5.44
CA ALA A 73 15.82 17.81 4.78
C ALA A 73 14.94 17.74 3.50
N PRO A 74 15.44 17.16 2.41
CA PRO A 74 14.64 16.96 1.20
C PRO A 74 13.52 15.95 1.44
N ALA A 75 12.39 16.21 0.79
CA ALA A 75 11.31 15.26 0.60
C ALA A 75 11.77 14.09 -0.29
N ALA A 76 12.51 14.39 -1.35
CA ALA A 76 13.04 13.38 -2.25
C ALA A 76 14.34 13.89 -2.88
N VAL A 77 15.20 12.96 -3.30
CA VAL A 77 16.39 13.25 -4.09
C VAL A 77 16.19 12.65 -5.48
N ALA A 78 16.23 13.49 -6.51
CA ALA A 78 16.27 13.08 -7.91
C ALA A 78 17.68 13.31 -8.48
N TRP A 79 18.20 12.34 -9.22
CA TRP A 79 19.52 12.37 -9.83
C TRP A 79 19.42 12.31 -11.34
N ASP A 80 20.00 13.29 -12.03
CA ASP A 80 20.09 13.33 -13.49
C ASP A 80 21.22 12.42 -14.01
N MET A 81 20.88 11.39 -14.78
CA MET A 81 21.79 10.33 -15.23
C MET A 81 22.59 10.70 -16.48
N ASP A 82 22.38 11.89 -17.05
CA ASP A 82 23.15 12.41 -18.19
C ASP A 82 24.61 12.77 -17.80
N ASP A 83 24.98 12.74 -16.51
CA ASP A 83 26.35 12.95 -16.04
C ASP A 83 27.24 11.72 -16.31
N GLY A 84 27.98 11.72 -17.41
CA GLY A 84 29.02 10.72 -17.67
C GLY A 84 30.17 10.86 -16.67
N GLY A 85 30.32 9.94 -15.71
CA GLY A 85 31.51 9.93 -14.87
C GLY A 85 31.50 9.03 -13.63
N ILE A 86 32.71 8.66 -13.21
CA ILE A 86 33.09 7.81 -12.06
C ILE A 86 32.64 8.39 -10.70
N HIS A 87 32.25 9.67 -10.65
CA HIS A 87 31.77 10.39 -9.46
C HIS A 87 30.38 9.95 -8.96
N ARG A 88 29.65 9.16 -9.76
CA ARG A 88 28.34 8.56 -9.39
C ARG A 88 28.36 7.83 -8.05
N TRP A 89 29.39 7.02 -7.81
CA TRP A 89 29.43 6.14 -6.64
C TRP A 89 29.81 6.84 -5.34
N SER A 90 30.63 7.89 -5.39
CA SER A 90 31.06 8.60 -4.18
C SER A 90 29.93 9.42 -3.55
N MET A 91 29.13 10.12 -4.36
CA MET A 91 27.99 10.87 -3.82
C MET A 91 26.82 9.96 -3.45
N MET A 92 26.50 8.93 -4.24
CA MET A 92 25.50 7.92 -3.84
C MET A 92 25.87 7.30 -2.49
N ARG A 93 27.14 6.93 -2.29
CA ARG A 93 27.60 6.38 -1.01
C ARG A 93 27.52 7.42 0.13
N ARG A 94 27.73 8.71 -0.14
CA ARG A 94 27.53 9.79 0.85
C ARG A 94 26.05 9.97 1.20
N LEU A 95 25.15 9.94 0.23
CA LEU A 95 23.70 10.05 0.44
C LEU A 95 23.16 8.85 1.23
N TYR A 96 23.49 7.62 0.82
CA TYR A 96 23.05 6.40 1.50
C TYR A 96 23.62 6.22 2.90
N ASN A 97 24.85 6.69 3.15
CA ASN A 97 25.47 6.59 4.48
C ASN A 97 25.12 7.76 5.40
N HIS A 98 24.36 8.76 4.92
CA HIS A 98 24.00 9.90 5.74
C HIS A 98 22.76 9.57 6.59
N PRO A 99 22.80 9.71 7.94
CA PRO A 99 21.72 9.27 8.83
C PRO A 99 20.33 9.85 8.52
N LEU A 100 20.27 11.10 8.03
CA LEU A 100 19.02 11.77 7.68
C LEU A 100 18.56 11.52 6.23
N LEU A 101 19.45 11.06 5.35
CA LEU A 101 19.15 10.89 3.91
C LEU A 101 19.07 9.42 3.49
N SER A 102 19.52 8.49 4.33
CA SER A 102 19.44 7.05 4.09
C SER A 102 18.00 6.54 3.94
N GLN A 103 17.05 7.25 4.55
CA GLN A 103 15.61 6.99 4.42
C GLN A 103 14.92 7.95 3.44
N THR A 104 15.65 8.92 2.88
CA THR A 104 15.09 9.82 1.88
C THR A 104 14.95 9.08 0.54
N PRO A 105 13.76 9.09 -0.07
CA PRO A 105 13.52 8.49 -1.36
C PRO A 105 14.48 9.03 -2.44
N PHE A 106 15.13 8.11 -3.14
CA PHE A 106 16.12 8.41 -4.18
C PHE A 106 15.63 7.98 -5.55
N LEU A 107 15.73 8.87 -6.53
CA LEU A 107 15.21 8.68 -7.88
C LEU A 107 16.32 8.90 -8.90
N LEU A 108 16.36 8.03 -9.91
CA LEU A 108 17.23 8.20 -11.07
C LEU A 108 16.39 8.70 -12.24
N TYR A 109 16.67 9.92 -12.66
CA TYR A 109 16.08 10.60 -13.80
C TYR A 109 17.04 10.48 -14.99
N GLN A 110 16.62 9.91 -16.12
CA GLN A 110 17.45 9.86 -17.34
C GLN A 110 16.69 10.51 -18.50
N ARG A 111 17.33 11.46 -19.17
CA ARG A 111 16.79 12.07 -20.38
C ARG A 111 17.03 11.13 -21.56
N LEU A 112 15.97 10.74 -22.26
CA LEU A 112 16.08 9.89 -23.44
C LEU A 112 16.78 10.64 -24.58
N THR A 113 18.10 10.46 -24.71
CA THR A 113 18.72 10.44 -26.04
C THR A 113 18.58 9.02 -26.58
N ARG A 114 18.20 8.88 -27.86
CA ARG A 114 17.82 7.59 -28.46
C ARG A 114 18.91 6.52 -28.25
N GLY A 115 18.54 5.44 -27.56
CA GLY A 115 19.24 4.16 -27.60
C GLY A 115 20.19 3.90 -26.43
N GLY A 116 19.72 3.21 -25.39
CA GLY A 116 20.57 2.65 -24.35
C GLY A 116 19.79 1.75 -23.38
N THR A 117 20.14 0.46 -23.32
CA THR A 117 19.65 -0.51 -22.33
C THR A 117 20.58 -0.54 -21.12
N ALA A 118 20.07 -0.32 -19.91
CA ALA A 118 20.81 -0.53 -18.67
C ALA A 118 20.18 -1.68 -17.87
N ALA A 119 21.04 -2.62 -17.47
CA ALA A 119 20.74 -3.79 -16.67
C ALA A 119 21.02 -3.52 -15.18
N GLY A 120 20.18 -4.09 -14.31
CA GLY A 120 20.53 -4.54 -12.96
C GLY A 120 20.81 -3.48 -11.88
N LEU A 121 19.80 -3.19 -11.04
CA LEU A 121 19.80 -3.26 -9.55
C LEU A 121 18.52 -2.60 -9.02
N THR A 122 18.15 -2.96 -7.79
CA THR A 122 16.86 -2.73 -7.09
C THR A 122 16.37 -1.27 -7.07
N SER A 123 15.06 -1.09 -7.33
CA SER A 123 14.29 0.17 -7.45
C SER A 123 14.69 1.15 -8.56
N LEU A 124 15.27 0.65 -9.66
CA LEU A 124 15.46 1.43 -10.88
C LEU A 124 14.11 1.62 -11.61
N ALA A 125 13.51 2.81 -11.54
CA ALA A 125 12.44 3.22 -12.45
C ALA A 125 13.02 3.44 -13.86
N VAL A 126 13.35 2.36 -14.57
CA VAL A 126 13.76 2.40 -15.97
C VAL A 126 12.61 1.94 -16.86
N LYS A 127 11.79 2.91 -17.27
CA LYS A 127 11.52 3.25 -18.69
C LYS A 127 10.29 4.14 -18.85
N SER A 128 10.48 5.14 -19.72
CA SER A 128 9.48 5.98 -20.40
C SER A 128 8.41 6.61 -19.51
N ALA A 129 8.56 7.89 -19.21
CA ALA A 129 7.60 8.56 -18.34
C ALA A 129 7.44 10.04 -18.69
N SER A 130 6.26 10.37 -19.22
CA SER A 130 5.59 11.64 -19.01
C SER A 130 5.65 12.07 -17.52
N SER A 131 5.38 13.34 -17.25
CA SER A 131 5.31 13.92 -15.88
C SER A 131 4.51 13.07 -14.87
N ASP A 132 3.57 12.25 -15.35
CA ASP A 132 2.78 11.31 -14.54
C ASP A 132 3.56 10.12 -13.97
N SER A 133 4.52 9.51 -14.67
CA SER A 133 5.29 8.39 -14.09
C SER A 133 6.45 8.86 -13.21
N LEU A 134 6.94 10.10 -13.42
CA LEU A 134 7.75 10.81 -12.43
C LEU A 134 6.95 11.07 -11.15
N TRP A 135 5.69 11.48 -11.25
CA TRP A 135 4.81 11.63 -10.08
C TRP A 135 4.56 10.29 -9.38
N LYS A 136 4.24 9.21 -10.10
CA LYS A 136 4.04 7.88 -9.47
C LYS A 136 5.27 7.39 -8.70
N ALA A 137 6.47 7.75 -9.13
CA ALA A 137 7.70 7.42 -8.42
C ALA A 137 7.98 8.38 -7.23
N LEU A 138 7.49 9.63 -7.30
CA LEU A 138 7.62 10.66 -6.25
C LEU A 138 6.48 10.67 -5.23
N GLU A 139 5.34 10.06 -5.54
CA GLU A 139 4.14 10.05 -4.70
C GLU A 139 4.34 9.36 -3.34
N PRO A 140 5.10 8.26 -3.23
CA PRO A 140 5.51 7.71 -1.94
C PRO A 140 6.46 8.60 -1.16
N ALA A 141 7.17 9.47 -1.89
CA ALA A 141 8.38 10.11 -1.43
C ALA A 141 8.15 11.53 -0.92
N VAL A 142 7.19 12.23 -1.51
CA VAL A 142 6.78 13.55 -1.04
C VAL A 142 6.04 13.36 0.28
N PRO A 143 6.52 13.93 1.41
CA PRO A 143 5.77 13.97 2.65
C PRO A 143 4.40 14.56 2.35
N ARG A 144 3.36 13.71 2.37
CA ARG A 144 1.98 14.14 2.30
C ARG A 144 1.73 14.91 3.59
N GLY A 145 1.83 16.24 3.51
CA GLY A 145 1.96 17.11 4.68
C GLY A 145 0.91 16.82 5.74
N ALA A 146 1.36 16.68 6.99
CA ALA A 146 0.67 16.78 8.29
C ALA A 146 -0.72 16.13 8.52
N HIS A 147 -1.39 15.56 7.52
CA HIS A 147 -2.78 15.12 7.59
C HIS A 147 -3.04 13.88 6.72
N SER A 148 -2.08 12.96 6.63
CA SER A 148 -2.39 11.65 6.07
C SER A 148 -3.38 10.95 6.99
N SER A 149 -4.47 10.41 6.45
CA SER A 149 -5.54 9.82 7.26
C SER A 149 -6.00 8.47 6.75
N VAL A 150 -6.41 7.60 7.67
CA VAL A 150 -6.95 6.27 7.37
C VAL A 150 -8.38 6.17 7.90
N LEU A 151 -9.26 5.55 7.12
CA LEU A 151 -10.61 5.22 7.55
C LEU A 151 -10.70 3.71 7.80
N ILE A 152 -10.98 3.32 9.03
CA ILE A 152 -11.23 1.93 9.44
C ILE A 152 -12.75 1.70 9.45
N VAL A 153 -13.23 0.73 8.69
CA VAL A 153 -14.65 0.41 8.54
C VAL A 153 -14.87 -1.06 8.87
N ASP A 154 -15.52 -1.31 10.00
CA ASP A 154 -15.78 -2.66 10.52
C ASP A 154 -16.88 -2.54 11.58
N ASP A 155 -17.83 -3.47 11.67
CA ASP A 155 -18.90 -3.42 12.67
C ASP A 155 -18.47 -4.03 14.02
N ASP A 156 -17.49 -4.93 14.02
CA ASP A 156 -16.94 -5.54 15.22
C ASP A 156 -15.99 -4.57 15.97
N PRO A 157 -16.33 -4.14 17.19
CA PRO A 157 -15.47 -3.25 17.98
C PRO A 157 -14.11 -3.87 18.31
N GLN A 158 -14.00 -5.20 18.45
CA GLN A 158 -12.72 -5.85 18.74
C GLN A 158 -11.80 -5.81 17.51
N ALA A 159 -12.34 -6.11 16.33
CA ALA A 159 -11.61 -6.01 15.08
C ALA A 159 -11.15 -4.57 14.80
N ARG A 160 -12.03 -3.56 14.99
CA ARG A 160 -11.64 -2.14 14.89
C ARG A 160 -10.50 -1.78 15.84
N ALA A 161 -10.58 -2.20 17.10
CA ALA A 161 -9.55 -1.91 18.10
C ALA A 161 -8.19 -2.54 17.73
N MET A 162 -8.20 -3.76 17.20
CA MET A 162 -6.99 -4.44 16.72
C MET A 162 -6.34 -3.68 15.55
N VAL A 163 -7.12 -3.31 14.54
CA VAL A 163 -6.60 -2.55 13.39
C VAL A 163 -6.10 -1.17 13.82
N ARG A 164 -6.83 -0.49 14.71
CA ARG A 164 -6.42 0.80 15.28
C ARG A 164 -5.08 0.71 16.01
N ALA A 165 -4.86 -0.35 16.78
CA ALA A 165 -3.60 -0.59 17.47
C ALA A 165 -2.45 -0.75 16.46
N ALA A 166 -2.62 -1.63 15.47
CA ALA A 166 -1.63 -1.85 14.41
C ALA A 166 -1.29 -0.56 13.64
N VAL A 167 -2.31 0.24 13.27
CA VAL A 167 -2.08 1.53 12.61
C VAL A 167 -1.32 2.49 13.52
N SER A 168 -1.71 2.59 14.80
CA SER A 168 -1.08 3.52 15.74
C SER A 168 0.39 3.15 16.03
N GLU A 169 0.70 1.86 16.06
CA GLU A 169 2.06 1.36 16.23
C GLU A 169 2.91 1.55 14.96
N GLY A 170 2.40 1.11 13.82
CA GLY A 170 3.16 1.11 12.57
C GLY A 170 3.25 2.47 11.87
N MET A 171 2.28 3.36 12.10
CA MET A 171 2.09 4.64 11.39
C MET A 171 1.55 5.72 12.35
N PRO A 172 2.33 6.14 13.36
CA PRO A 172 1.86 7.01 14.44
C PRO A 172 1.42 8.42 13.99
N ASP A 173 1.85 8.86 12.81
CA ASP A 173 1.50 10.17 12.24
C ASP A 173 0.18 10.17 11.46
N LEU A 174 -0.47 9.01 11.29
CA LEU A 174 -1.77 8.91 10.60
C LEU A 174 -2.93 9.33 11.51
N VAL A 175 -3.82 10.16 10.98
CA VAL A 175 -5.11 10.44 11.61
C VAL A 175 -6.04 9.26 11.36
N ILE A 176 -6.53 8.63 12.44
CA ILE A 176 -7.43 7.48 12.36
C ILE A 176 -8.88 7.97 12.46
N HIS A 177 -9.69 7.63 11.46
CA HIS A 177 -11.13 7.73 11.48
C HIS A 177 -11.75 6.33 11.54
N GLU A 178 -12.87 6.18 12.26
CA GLU A 178 -13.54 4.90 12.43
C GLU A 178 -15.01 5.01 12.04
N ALA A 179 -15.48 4.08 11.22
CA ALA A 179 -16.88 3.88 10.90
C ALA A 179 -17.32 2.50 11.38
N VAL A 180 -18.46 2.47 12.08
CA VAL A 180 -19.02 1.24 12.66
C VAL A 180 -19.92 0.47 11.71
N ASP A 181 -20.22 1.03 10.53
CA ASP A 181 -21.00 0.39 9.47
C ASP A 181 -20.76 1.10 8.12
N GLY A 182 -21.34 0.55 7.05
CA GLY A 182 -21.23 1.13 5.72
C GLY A 182 -21.90 2.51 5.58
N ASN A 183 -22.97 2.81 6.33
CA ASN A 183 -23.64 4.12 6.27
C ASN A 183 -22.73 5.23 6.82
N ALA A 184 -22.12 4.99 7.99
CA ALA A 184 -21.15 5.87 8.60
C ALA A 184 -19.93 6.05 7.70
N ALA A 185 -19.45 4.98 7.08
CA ALA A 185 -18.33 5.05 6.13
C ALA A 185 -18.64 5.94 4.93
N LEU A 186 -19.81 5.78 4.30
CA LEU A 186 -20.24 6.61 3.17
C LEU A 186 -20.45 8.07 3.57
N ALA A 187 -21.05 8.33 4.73
CA ALA A 187 -21.22 9.69 5.24
C ALA A 187 -19.85 10.38 5.46
N MET A 188 -18.88 9.65 6.00
CA MET A 188 -17.51 10.14 6.16
C MET A 188 -16.84 10.39 4.81
N LEU A 189 -16.89 9.43 3.87
CA LEU A 189 -16.29 9.58 2.54
C LEU A 189 -16.87 10.75 1.73
N GLY A 190 -18.09 11.21 2.05
CA GLY A 190 -18.68 12.40 1.44
C GLY A 190 -18.16 13.73 1.99
N VAL A 191 -17.47 13.74 3.14
CA VAL A 191 -16.99 14.96 3.81
C VAL A 191 -15.46 14.98 3.90
N GLN A 192 -14.82 13.82 4.01
CA GLN A 192 -13.38 13.65 4.14
C GLN A 192 -12.84 12.68 3.08
N ARG A 193 -11.59 12.88 2.68
CA ARG A 193 -10.88 12.04 1.70
C ARG A 193 -9.70 11.36 2.37
N PRO A 194 -9.88 10.15 2.94
CA PRO A 194 -8.78 9.41 3.54
C PRO A 194 -7.78 8.97 2.46
N ASP A 195 -6.53 8.80 2.86
CA ASP A 195 -5.44 8.28 2.02
C ASP A 195 -5.49 6.75 1.89
N LEU A 196 -6.17 6.07 2.83
CA LEU A 196 -6.36 4.63 2.85
C LEU A 196 -7.71 4.30 3.51
N VAL A 197 -8.40 3.30 2.97
CA VAL A 197 -9.57 2.70 3.63
C VAL A 197 -9.26 1.25 3.99
N ILE A 198 -9.47 0.89 5.25
CA ILE A 198 -9.46 -0.49 5.72
C ILE A 198 -10.91 -0.91 5.89
N LEU A 199 -11.33 -1.98 5.21
CA LEU A 199 -12.75 -2.28 5.01
C LEU A 199 -13.06 -3.74 5.31
N ASP A 200 -13.99 -4.01 6.22
CA ASP A 200 -14.65 -5.31 6.29
C ASP A 200 -15.73 -5.43 5.22
N LEU A 201 -15.88 -6.63 4.68
CA LEU A 201 -16.93 -6.97 3.72
C LEU A 201 -18.24 -7.35 4.40
N MET A 202 -18.19 -7.85 5.63
CA MET A 202 -19.38 -8.33 6.33
C MET A 202 -19.85 -7.30 7.34
N MET A 203 -20.83 -6.48 6.97
CA MET A 203 -21.45 -5.51 7.87
C MET A 203 -22.98 -5.51 7.68
N PRO A 204 -23.75 -5.19 8.73
CA PRO A 204 -25.20 -5.06 8.61
C PRO A 204 -25.60 -3.86 7.76
N GLY A 205 -26.71 -4.01 7.01
CA GLY A 205 -27.23 -2.94 6.16
C GLY A 205 -26.44 -2.81 4.86
N ILE A 206 -25.48 -1.87 4.83
CA ILE A 206 -24.59 -1.68 3.69
C ILE A 206 -23.33 -2.52 3.91
N ASP A 207 -23.13 -3.51 3.04
CA ASP A 207 -21.94 -4.36 3.08
C ASP A 207 -20.70 -3.65 2.52
N GLY A 208 -19.52 -4.20 2.80
CA GLY A 208 -18.27 -3.56 2.36
C GLY A 208 -18.10 -3.52 0.84
N PHE A 209 -18.71 -4.44 0.09
CA PHE A 209 -18.65 -4.35 -1.36
C PHE A 209 -19.51 -3.19 -1.90
N GLN A 210 -20.66 -2.91 -1.29
CA GLN A 210 -21.48 -1.75 -1.65
C GLN A 210 -20.74 -0.44 -1.33
N VAL A 211 -20.00 -0.38 -0.21
CA VAL A 211 -19.11 0.75 0.09
C VAL A 211 -18.04 0.89 -1.00
N LEU A 212 -17.39 -0.20 -1.37
CA LEU A 212 -16.37 -0.21 -2.42
C LEU A 212 -16.92 0.25 -3.77
N ASP A 213 -18.07 -0.27 -4.20
CA ASP A 213 -18.71 0.12 -5.45
C ASP A 213 -19.03 1.63 -5.45
N HIS A 214 -19.55 2.15 -4.33
CA HIS A 214 -19.81 3.58 -4.17
C HIS A 214 -18.53 4.41 -4.28
N MET A 215 -17.45 3.98 -3.60
CA MET A 215 -16.15 4.66 -3.69
C MET A 215 -15.64 4.69 -5.14
N ARG A 216 -15.81 3.60 -5.88
CA ARG A 216 -15.31 3.48 -7.26
C ARG A 216 -16.17 4.22 -8.28
N ALA A 217 -17.44 4.49 -7.96
CA ALA A 217 -18.34 5.29 -8.77
C ALA A 217 -18.07 6.82 -8.70
N HIS A 218 -17.33 7.30 -7.69
CA HIS A 218 -17.06 8.73 -7.49
C HIS A 218 -15.59 9.08 -7.77
N ASP A 219 -15.34 10.11 -8.59
CA ASP A 219 -14.00 10.54 -8.99
C ASP A 219 -13.08 10.88 -7.82
N GLU A 220 -13.67 11.37 -6.73
CA GLU A 220 -12.97 11.81 -5.52
C GLU A 220 -12.43 10.66 -4.67
N THR A 221 -13.06 9.49 -4.75
CA THR A 221 -12.77 8.32 -3.90
C THR A 221 -12.29 7.11 -4.70
N ARG A 222 -12.44 7.11 -6.03
CA ARG A 222 -12.14 5.93 -6.87
C ARG A 222 -10.67 5.50 -6.86
N SER A 223 -9.75 6.45 -6.61
CA SER A 223 -8.31 6.19 -6.56
C SER A 223 -7.82 5.82 -5.17
N ILE A 224 -8.64 5.98 -4.12
CA ILE A 224 -8.22 5.68 -2.75
C ILE A 224 -7.95 4.17 -2.65
N PRO A 225 -6.76 3.76 -2.19
CA PRO A 225 -6.45 2.36 -1.95
C PRO A 225 -7.35 1.79 -0.85
N VAL A 226 -7.75 0.53 -1.04
CA VAL A 226 -8.60 -0.18 -0.09
C VAL A 226 -7.92 -1.47 0.31
N VAL A 227 -7.73 -1.65 1.62
CA VAL A 227 -7.30 -2.93 2.20
C VAL A 227 -8.53 -3.59 2.79
N ILE A 228 -8.99 -4.65 2.14
CA ILE A 228 -10.07 -5.47 2.66
C ILE A 228 -9.50 -6.39 3.74
N LEU A 229 -10.06 -6.30 4.95
CA LEU A 229 -9.79 -7.23 6.05
C LEU A 229 -11.11 -7.92 6.40
N SER A 230 -11.27 -9.20 6.06
CA SER A 230 -12.50 -9.93 6.38
C SER A 230 -12.26 -11.37 6.84
N SER A 231 -13.10 -11.88 7.74
CA SER A 231 -13.10 -13.30 8.12
C SER A 231 -13.95 -14.18 7.19
N ARG A 232 -14.65 -13.56 6.23
CA ARG A 232 -15.47 -14.25 5.22
C ARG A 232 -14.61 -15.00 4.21
N GLN A 233 -15.10 -16.16 3.78
CA GLN A 233 -14.60 -16.86 2.59
C GLN A 233 -14.84 -16.02 1.33
N LEU A 234 -13.75 -15.63 0.67
CA LEU A 234 -13.79 -15.13 -0.71
C LEU A 234 -14.21 -16.23 -1.68
N THR A 235 -15.23 -15.95 -2.48
CA THR A 235 -15.65 -16.78 -3.62
C THR A 235 -15.05 -16.28 -4.92
N MET A 236 -15.13 -17.07 -5.98
CA MET A 236 -14.71 -16.62 -7.31
C MET A 236 -15.53 -15.42 -7.83
N ASP A 237 -16.81 -15.29 -7.44
CA ASP A 237 -17.62 -14.12 -7.78
C ASP A 237 -17.14 -12.85 -7.05
N ASP A 238 -16.74 -13.00 -5.78
CA ASP A 238 -16.13 -11.92 -5.01
C ASP A 238 -14.84 -11.44 -5.68
N VAL A 239 -13.97 -12.36 -6.09
CA VAL A 239 -12.73 -12.04 -6.80
C VAL A 239 -13.01 -11.30 -8.10
N ARG A 240 -13.94 -11.77 -8.93
CA ARG A 240 -14.33 -11.08 -10.18
C ARG A 240 -14.82 -9.64 -9.94
N ARG A 241 -15.48 -9.38 -8.82
CA ARG A 241 -15.90 -8.02 -8.43
C ARG A 241 -14.69 -7.17 -8.06
N LEU A 242 -13.73 -7.73 -7.32
CA LEU A 242 -12.52 -7.04 -6.87
C LEU A 242 -11.48 -6.81 -7.97
N GLU A 243 -11.38 -7.70 -8.96
CA GLU A 243 -10.47 -7.58 -10.11
C GLU A 243 -10.70 -6.31 -10.93
N ARG A 244 -11.91 -5.75 -10.89
CA ARG A 244 -12.23 -4.47 -11.53
C ARG A 244 -11.49 -3.29 -10.90
N HIS A 245 -10.82 -3.50 -9.77
CA HIS A 245 -10.22 -2.46 -8.94
C HIS A 245 -8.77 -2.79 -8.59
N ALA A 246 -7.82 -2.19 -9.33
CA ALA A 246 -6.39 -2.46 -9.18
C ALA A 246 -5.79 -2.07 -7.82
N THR A 247 -6.42 -1.15 -7.09
CA THR A 247 -5.93 -0.61 -5.80
C THR A 247 -6.58 -1.29 -4.59
N VAL A 248 -7.08 -2.52 -4.76
CA VAL A 248 -7.71 -3.30 -3.68
C VAL A 248 -6.83 -4.47 -3.31
N THR A 249 -6.40 -4.52 -2.06
CA THR A 249 -5.69 -5.66 -1.48
C THR A 249 -6.64 -6.40 -0.55
N VAL A 250 -6.53 -7.72 -0.44
CA VAL A 250 -7.41 -8.52 0.41
C VAL A 250 -6.61 -9.38 1.35
N HIS A 251 -6.95 -9.32 2.63
CA HIS A 251 -6.45 -10.22 3.64
C HIS A 251 -7.57 -10.80 4.49
N SER A 252 -7.31 -12.00 5.02
CA SER A 252 -8.16 -12.58 6.03
C SER A 252 -7.74 -12.07 7.41
N LYS A 253 -8.69 -11.54 8.19
CA LYS A 253 -8.44 -11.00 9.56
C LYS A 253 -7.67 -12.00 10.43
N ASP A 254 -8.01 -13.28 10.32
CA ASP A 254 -7.48 -14.35 11.16
C ASP A 254 -6.11 -14.91 10.71
N MET A 255 -5.58 -14.44 9.57
CA MET A 255 -4.36 -14.98 8.95
C MET A 255 -3.10 -14.14 9.15
N LEU A 256 -3.27 -12.85 9.44
CA LEU A 256 -2.17 -11.91 9.58
C LEU A 256 -1.75 -11.80 11.04
N SER A 257 -0.44 -11.80 11.27
CA SER A 257 0.10 -11.21 12.51
C SER A 257 -0.04 -9.69 12.47
N GLU A 258 0.12 -9.05 13.63
CA GLU A 258 0.17 -7.58 13.73
C GLU A 258 1.27 -6.98 12.84
N GLU A 259 2.47 -7.57 12.85
CA GLU A 259 3.58 -7.18 11.99
C GLU A 259 3.25 -7.33 10.49
N GLU A 260 2.61 -8.43 10.09
CA GLU A 260 2.20 -8.68 8.69
C GLU A 260 1.09 -7.69 8.26
N LEU A 261 0.18 -7.34 9.17
CA LEU A 261 -0.83 -6.31 8.94
C LEU A 261 -0.18 -4.94 8.75
N ILE A 262 0.72 -4.52 9.64
CA ILE A 262 1.45 -3.24 9.54
C ILE A 262 2.18 -3.16 8.20
N ALA A 263 2.90 -4.23 7.82
CA ALA A 263 3.63 -4.28 6.56
C ALA A 263 2.70 -4.14 5.35
N SER A 264 1.54 -4.79 5.36
CA SER A 264 0.53 -4.67 4.30
C SER A 264 -0.03 -3.25 4.20
N LEU A 265 -0.38 -2.63 5.34
CA LEU A 265 -0.91 -1.26 5.35
C LEU A 265 0.13 -0.26 4.84
N HIS A 266 1.40 -0.42 5.24
CA HIS A 266 2.51 0.35 4.70
C HIS A 266 2.66 0.19 3.18
N GLN A 267 2.57 -1.05 2.68
CA GLN A 267 2.64 -1.31 1.24
C GLN A 267 1.44 -0.71 0.49
N ALA A 268 0.24 -0.74 1.05
CA ALA A 268 -0.95 -0.18 0.41
C ALA A 268 -0.91 1.36 0.37
N LEU A 269 -0.31 2.00 1.39
CA LEU A 269 -0.27 3.45 1.52
C LEU A 269 0.95 4.07 0.81
N PHE A 270 2.12 3.44 0.90
CA PHE A 270 3.40 3.96 0.43
C PHE A 270 4.07 3.12 -0.67
N GLY A 271 3.57 1.92 -0.97
CA GLY A 271 4.19 1.06 -1.98
C GLY A 271 4.04 1.60 -3.40
N SER A 272 5.16 1.84 -4.08
CA SER A 272 5.20 2.12 -5.53
C SER A 272 5.00 0.87 -6.40
N ASP A 273 5.22 -0.32 -5.82
CA ASP A 273 5.15 -1.62 -6.48
C ASP A 273 3.76 -2.27 -6.31
N THR A 274 2.71 -1.57 -6.74
CA THR A 274 1.42 -2.24 -6.93
C THR A 274 1.56 -3.26 -8.05
N LEU A 275 1.20 -4.51 -7.76
CA LEU A 275 1.09 -5.55 -8.76
C LEU A 275 0.24 -5.05 -9.93
N PRO A 276 0.61 -5.34 -11.20
CA PRO A 276 -0.33 -5.17 -12.29
C PRO A 276 -1.65 -5.85 -11.93
N ALA A 277 -2.78 -5.22 -12.25
CA ALA A 277 -4.11 -5.70 -11.84
C ALA A 277 -4.32 -7.17 -12.21
N GLU A 278 -3.89 -7.57 -13.40
CA GLU A 278 -3.92 -8.95 -13.91
C GLU A 278 -3.07 -9.91 -13.07
N THR A 279 -1.96 -9.45 -12.50
CA THR A 279 -1.08 -10.28 -11.66
C THR A 279 -1.63 -10.42 -10.24
N SER A 280 -2.21 -9.35 -9.67
CA SER A 280 -2.90 -9.44 -8.37
C SER A 280 -4.17 -10.28 -8.44
N ALA A 281 -4.85 -10.26 -9.58
CA ALA A 281 -5.99 -11.13 -9.86
C ALA A 281 -5.65 -12.62 -9.64
N LEU A 282 -4.49 -13.08 -10.13
CA LEU A 282 -4.07 -14.48 -9.98
C LEU A 282 -3.92 -14.90 -8.50
N ALA A 283 -3.39 -14.04 -7.63
CA ALA A 283 -3.30 -14.35 -6.21
C ALA A 283 -4.70 -14.43 -5.58
N LYS A 284 -5.57 -13.46 -5.88
CA LYS A 284 -6.96 -13.43 -5.39
C LYS A 284 -7.76 -14.66 -5.86
N GLN A 285 -7.63 -15.04 -7.11
CA GLN A 285 -8.23 -16.26 -7.66
C GLN A 285 -7.73 -17.50 -6.95
N ALA A 286 -6.42 -17.59 -6.68
CA ALA A 286 -5.84 -18.70 -5.93
C ALA A 286 -6.34 -18.74 -4.48
N ILE A 287 -6.52 -17.59 -3.82
CA ILE A 287 -7.14 -17.48 -2.49
C ILE A 287 -8.58 -18.02 -2.52
N ALA A 288 -9.40 -17.57 -3.47
CA ALA A 288 -10.78 -18.05 -3.61
C ALA A 288 -10.83 -19.56 -3.88
N TYR A 289 -9.98 -20.06 -4.78
CA TYR A 289 -9.87 -21.49 -5.04
C TYR A 289 -9.49 -22.27 -3.78
N ILE A 290 -8.52 -21.78 -2.99
CA ILE A 290 -8.15 -22.38 -1.71
C ILE A 290 -9.33 -22.38 -0.74
N HIS A 291 -10.06 -21.27 -0.60
CA HIS A 291 -11.22 -21.19 0.28
C HIS A 291 -12.35 -22.15 -0.10
N GLU A 292 -12.58 -22.35 -1.39
CA GLU A 292 -13.61 -23.28 -1.88
C GLU A 292 -13.17 -24.75 -1.76
N ASN A 293 -11.86 -25.02 -1.73
CA ASN A 293 -11.32 -26.39 -1.85
C ASN A 293 -10.45 -26.85 -0.66
N TYR A 294 -10.27 -26.06 0.40
CA TYR A 294 -9.31 -26.39 1.48
C TYR A 294 -9.57 -27.75 2.15
N ALA A 295 -10.83 -28.18 2.22
CA ALA A 295 -11.25 -29.39 2.93
C ALA A 295 -10.85 -30.69 2.22
N ARG A 296 -10.52 -30.65 0.93
CA ARG A 296 -10.01 -31.82 0.19
C ARG A 296 -8.49 -31.85 0.17
N ARG A 297 -7.90 -32.97 -0.26
CA ARG A 297 -6.47 -33.02 -0.55
C ARG A 297 -6.19 -32.14 -1.77
N LEU A 298 -5.23 -31.23 -1.60
CA LEU A 298 -4.75 -30.29 -2.61
C LEU A 298 -3.23 -30.47 -2.72
N SER A 299 -2.72 -30.34 -3.92
CA SER A 299 -1.29 -30.21 -4.25
C SER A 299 -0.96 -28.77 -4.66
N ARG A 300 0.34 -28.43 -4.69
CA ARG A 300 0.81 -27.12 -5.17
C ARG A 300 0.44 -26.89 -6.64
N TRP A 301 0.60 -27.94 -7.44
CA TRP A 301 0.26 -27.93 -8.86
C TRP A 301 -1.21 -27.62 -9.09
N GLU A 302 -2.13 -28.26 -8.36
CA GLU A 302 -3.57 -28.01 -8.52
C GLU A 302 -3.96 -26.54 -8.24
N ILE A 303 -3.33 -25.89 -7.26
CA ILE A 303 -3.61 -24.47 -6.96
C ILE A 303 -3.13 -23.58 -8.11
N ALA A 304 -1.95 -23.88 -8.67
CA ALA A 304 -1.38 -23.12 -9.77
C ALA A 304 -2.15 -23.34 -11.09
N ASP A 305 -2.50 -24.59 -11.39
CA ASP A 305 -3.28 -24.99 -12.56
C ASP A 305 -4.67 -24.37 -12.57
N ALA A 306 -5.33 -24.29 -11.40
CA ALA A 306 -6.65 -23.67 -11.25
C ALA A 306 -6.71 -22.19 -11.65
N VAL A 307 -5.57 -21.49 -11.62
CA VAL A 307 -5.46 -20.08 -12.02
C VAL A 307 -4.65 -19.92 -13.33
N GLY A 308 -4.34 -21.01 -14.02
CA GLY A 308 -3.60 -20.99 -15.28
C GLY A 308 -2.15 -20.49 -15.15
N ALA A 309 -1.52 -20.68 -13.98
CA ALA A 309 -0.16 -20.24 -13.69
C ALA A 309 0.79 -21.42 -13.44
N SER A 310 2.11 -21.20 -13.59
CA SER A 310 3.10 -22.16 -13.09
C SER A 310 3.28 -22.02 -11.58
N GLU A 311 3.70 -23.09 -10.89
CA GLU A 311 3.92 -23.08 -9.43
C GLU A 311 4.91 -21.98 -9.00
N ASP A 312 6.02 -21.83 -9.73
CA ASP A 312 7.04 -20.83 -9.45
C ASP A 312 6.52 -19.41 -9.67
N TYR A 313 5.70 -19.21 -10.71
CA TYR A 313 5.10 -17.92 -11.01
C TYR A 313 4.09 -17.53 -9.95
N LEU A 314 3.16 -18.44 -9.62
CA LEU A 314 2.17 -18.20 -8.57
C LEU A 314 2.84 -17.94 -7.22
N SER A 315 3.84 -18.75 -6.84
CA SER A 315 4.53 -18.58 -5.56
C SER A 315 5.19 -17.21 -5.41
N ARG A 316 5.80 -16.70 -6.49
CA ARG A 316 6.45 -15.39 -6.49
C ARG A 316 5.43 -14.25 -6.39
N ILE A 317 4.27 -14.38 -7.04
CA ILE A 317 3.19 -13.40 -6.95
C ILE A 317 2.60 -13.40 -5.55
N PHE A 318 2.26 -14.58 -5.02
CA PHE A 318 1.69 -14.75 -3.69
C PHE A 318 2.61 -14.18 -2.62
N HIS A 319 3.92 -14.41 -2.73
CA HIS A 319 4.89 -13.85 -1.80
C HIS A 319 5.00 -12.33 -1.92
N ARG A 320 4.91 -11.77 -3.12
CA ARG A 320 4.92 -10.31 -3.33
C ARG A 320 3.65 -9.62 -2.83
N GLU A 321 2.51 -10.31 -2.85
CA GLU A 321 1.21 -9.76 -2.42
C GLU A 321 0.90 -9.99 -0.94
N LEU A 322 1.29 -11.15 -0.41
CA LEU A 322 0.90 -11.63 0.92
C LEU A 322 2.09 -11.99 1.82
N GLY A 323 3.33 -11.91 1.34
CA GLY A 323 4.52 -12.27 2.11
C GLY A 323 4.73 -13.78 2.33
N ILE A 324 3.83 -14.64 1.83
CA ILE A 324 3.86 -16.09 2.06
C ILE A 324 3.58 -16.88 0.78
N THR A 325 3.86 -18.19 0.79
CA THR A 325 3.55 -19.07 -0.35
C THR A 325 2.06 -19.48 -0.35
N PRO A 326 1.49 -19.89 -1.50
CA PRO A 326 0.13 -20.41 -1.56
C PRO A 326 -0.09 -21.63 -0.65
N TRP A 327 0.96 -22.45 -0.48
CA TRP A 327 0.90 -23.63 0.37
C TRP A 327 0.86 -23.26 1.86
N ASP A 328 1.64 -22.26 2.28
CA ASP A 328 1.63 -21.78 3.66
C ASP A 328 0.29 -21.10 3.97
N TYR A 329 -0.27 -20.37 3.00
CA TYR A 329 -1.60 -19.80 3.10
C TYR A 329 -2.67 -20.89 3.31
N LEU A 330 -2.69 -21.94 2.47
CA LEU A 330 -3.61 -23.07 2.63
C LEU A 330 -3.50 -23.69 4.03
N ASN A 331 -2.29 -23.92 4.53
CA ASN A 331 -2.12 -24.51 5.86
C ASN A 331 -2.63 -23.60 6.98
N ARG A 332 -2.26 -22.30 6.96
CA ARG A 332 -2.78 -21.32 7.92
C ARG A 332 -4.31 -21.25 7.87
N TYR A 333 -4.89 -21.23 6.67
CA TYR A 333 -6.34 -21.20 6.46
C TYR A 333 -7.04 -22.44 7.05
N ARG A 334 -6.48 -23.63 6.81
CA ARG A 334 -6.98 -24.88 7.42
C ARG A 334 -6.90 -24.84 8.95
N MET A 335 -5.87 -24.22 9.52
CA MET A 335 -5.75 -24.09 10.98
C MET A 335 -6.83 -23.16 11.55
N ILE A 336 -7.17 -22.07 10.85
CA ILE A 336 -8.29 -21.21 11.24
C ILE A 336 -9.60 -21.99 11.29
N ARG A 337 -9.91 -22.74 10.22
CA ARG A 337 -11.12 -23.58 10.16
C ARG A 337 -11.09 -24.70 11.20
N ALA A 338 -9.90 -25.24 11.50
CA ALA A 338 -9.76 -26.23 12.57
C ALA A 338 -10.03 -25.63 13.96
N ARG A 339 -9.56 -24.41 14.26
CA ARG A 339 -9.87 -23.72 15.52
C ARG A 339 -11.37 -23.49 15.68
N GLU A 340 -12.05 -23.07 14.61
CA GLU A 340 -13.51 -22.92 14.61
C GLU A 340 -14.22 -24.24 14.92
N LEU A 341 -13.85 -25.34 14.23
CA LEU A 341 -14.42 -26.67 14.51
C LEU A 341 -14.13 -27.14 15.93
N LEU A 342 -12.92 -26.92 16.45
CA LEU A 342 -12.55 -27.27 17.82
C LEU A 342 -13.35 -26.50 18.87
N ARG A 343 -13.78 -25.27 18.56
CA ARG A 343 -14.60 -24.40 19.42
C ARG A 343 -16.08 -24.73 19.34
N LEU A 344 -16.58 -25.03 18.15
CA LEU A 344 -18.02 -25.21 17.89
C LEU A 344 -18.48 -26.67 18.04
N THR A 345 -17.55 -27.62 18.10
CA THR A 345 -17.86 -29.06 18.13
C THR A 345 -16.97 -29.83 19.10
N ASP A 346 -17.50 -30.95 19.59
CA ASP A 346 -16.77 -31.92 20.40
C ASP A 346 -16.06 -33.00 19.56
N ASP A 347 -15.96 -32.81 18.24
CA ASP A 347 -15.40 -33.81 17.34
C ASP A 347 -13.98 -34.20 17.75
N PRO A 348 -13.60 -35.49 17.67
CA PRO A 348 -12.23 -35.91 17.96
C PRO A 348 -11.23 -35.18 17.06
N VAL A 349 -10.02 -34.89 17.57
CA VAL A 349 -8.98 -34.17 16.82
C VAL A 349 -8.69 -34.78 15.45
N GLY A 350 -8.70 -36.11 15.35
CA GLY A 350 -8.52 -36.80 14.06
C GLY A 350 -9.70 -36.63 13.09
N SER A 351 -10.92 -36.43 13.59
CA SER A 351 -12.08 -36.07 12.77
C SER A 351 -11.93 -34.66 12.23
N VAL A 352 -11.61 -33.69 13.10
CA VAL A 352 -11.35 -32.30 12.72
C VAL A 352 -10.24 -32.21 11.67
N ALA A 353 -9.14 -32.96 11.85
CA ALA A 353 -8.05 -33.03 10.89
C ALA A 353 -8.54 -33.45 9.49
N ARG A 354 -9.39 -34.47 9.40
CA ARG A 354 -9.97 -34.93 8.13
C ARG A 354 -10.90 -33.90 7.50
N GLN A 355 -11.73 -33.23 8.31
CA GLN A 355 -12.66 -32.21 7.83
C GLN A 355 -11.94 -31.00 7.23
N VAL A 356 -10.75 -30.65 7.75
CA VAL A 356 -9.92 -29.56 7.20
C VAL A 356 -8.91 -30.05 6.15
N GLY A 357 -9.02 -31.28 5.65
CA GLY A 357 -8.24 -31.77 4.51
C GLY A 357 -6.91 -32.45 4.85
N PHE A 358 -6.64 -32.75 6.13
CA PHE A 358 -5.48 -33.54 6.54
C PHE A 358 -5.82 -35.04 6.63
N SER A 359 -4.95 -35.86 6.07
CA SER A 359 -5.07 -37.33 6.16
C SER A 359 -4.31 -37.94 7.33
N ASP A 360 -3.29 -37.25 7.82
CA ASP A 360 -2.46 -37.65 8.95
C ASP A 360 -2.71 -36.68 10.12
N ALA A 361 -3.29 -37.21 11.20
CA ALA A 361 -3.60 -36.45 12.41
C ALA A 361 -2.34 -36.00 13.19
N ALA A 362 -1.23 -36.76 13.08
CA ALA A 362 0.04 -36.40 13.70
C ALA A 362 0.72 -35.26 12.93
N TYR A 363 0.69 -35.29 11.59
CA TYR A 363 1.12 -34.15 10.78
C TYR A 363 0.25 -32.91 11.05
N PHE A 364 -1.07 -33.06 11.03
CA PHE A 364 -2.01 -31.99 11.40
C PHE A 364 -1.66 -31.36 12.75
N SER A 365 -1.45 -32.19 13.79
CA SER A 365 -1.14 -31.69 15.14
C SER A 365 0.19 -30.94 15.22
N ARG A 366 1.18 -31.32 14.41
CA ARG A 366 2.46 -30.58 14.29
C ARG A 366 2.25 -29.22 13.62
N VAL A 367 1.53 -29.19 12.50
CA VAL A 367 1.22 -27.94 11.79
C VAL A 367 0.39 -27.01 12.67
N PHE A 368 -0.62 -27.54 13.35
CA PHE A 368 -1.47 -26.79 14.27
C PHE A 368 -0.65 -26.17 15.41
N ARG A 369 0.27 -26.93 16.01
CA ARG A 369 1.16 -26.39 17.04
C ARG A 369 2.06 -25.29 16.51
N ASN A 370 2.61 -25.45 15.31
CA ASN A 370 3.49 -24.43 14.73
C ASN A 370 2.76 -23.13 14.43
N VAL A 371 1.49 -23.20 13.99
CA VAL A 371 0.70 -22.01 13.62
C VAL A 371 0.00 -21.39 14.83
N CYS A 372 -0.53 -22.20 15.75
CA CYS A 372 -1.36 -21.73 16.86
C CYS A 372 -0.63 -21.70 18.21
N GLY A 373 0.64 -22.13 18.28
CA GLY A 373 1.44 -22.16 19.51
C GLY A 373 1.09 -23.28 20.50
N ALA A 374 -0.06 -23.95 20.35
CA ALA A 374 -0.52 -25.04 21.21
C ALA A 374 -1.00 -26.23 20.37
N SER A 375 -1.02 -27.44 20.95
CA SER A 375 -1.64 -28.59 20.28
C SER A 375 -3.18 -28.46 20.20
N PRO A 376 -3.86 -29.13 19.26
CA PRO A 376 -5.32 -29.07 19.14
C PRO A 376 -6.06 -29.40 20.45
N SER A 377 -5.60 -30.41 21.18
CA SER A 377 -6.19 -30.80 22.47
C SER A 377 -5.97 -29.74 23.56
N GLN A 378 -4.78 -29.12 23.60
CA GLN A 378 -4.51 -28.03 24.55
C GLN A 378 -5.37 -26.80 24.23
N TYR A 379 -5.49 -26.45 22.96
CA TYR A 379 -6.36 -25.35 22.51
C TYR A 379 -7.82 -25.58 22.90
N ARG A 380 -8.34 -26.81 22.75
CA ARG A 380 -9.70 -27.12 23.22
C ARG A 380 -9.82 -27.02 24.74
N ALA A 381 -8.82 -27.46 25.49
CA ALA A 381 -8.82 -27.35 26.95
C ALA A 381 -8.86 -25.88 27.42
N THR A 382 -8.22 -24.96 26.70
CA THR A 382 -8.27 -23.52 27.03
C THR A 382 -9.62 -22.86 26.72
N LEU A 383 -10.51 -23.51 25.97
CA LEU A 383 -11.86 -23.01 25.69
C LEU A 383 -12.89 -23.52 26.72
N ALA A 384 -12.58 -24.61 27.42
CA ALA A 384 -13.46 -25.26 28.39
C ALA A 384 -13.26 -24.77 29.83
N GLY A 385 -12.19 -24.01 30.08
CA GLY A 385 -11.95 -23.29 31.34
C GLY A 385 -12.15 -21.80 31.12
#